data_AF-A0AAJ7WJM3-F1
#
_entry.id   AF-A0AAJ7WJM3-F1
#
_cell.length_a   1.000
_cell.length_b   1.000
_cell.length_c   1.000
_cell.angle_alpha   90.00
_cell.angle_beta   90.00
_cell.angle_gamma   90.00
#
_symmetry.space_group_name_H-M   'P 1'
#
loop_
_entity.id
_entity.type
_entity.pdbx_description
1 polymer ?
#
loop_
_entity_poly.entity_id
_entity_poly.type
_entity_poly.pdbx_seq_one_letter_code
_entity_poly.pdbx_strand_id
1 'polypeptide(L)'
;MDSETHDPIDLQTKELKETNSMVEEFMLLANISVAERIVDEFPECALLRRHPSPPPSNYDILVKAAKSKNIEIQVDSAKALAESLDRAAVQGAPPYLNTLLRILATRCMMQAIYFCSGMEPDTHHYVLATAIYTHFTSPIRRLVFSCIWEMTPKAEIVSTRFTKSIINSKASLTYAEAQLMMDDAGRKDPVTSSLRGLNSLAKILKQRRIQNGALTLASPEVRFHMDSETHDPIDLQTKELK
;
A
#
# COMPACT_ATOMS: atom_id res chain seq x y z
N MET A 1 0.59 22.54 -15.17
CA MET A 1 1.56 23.65 -15.29
C MET A 1 1.06 24.60 -16.35
N ASP A 2 1.23 25.88 -16.13
CA ASP A 2 0.85 26.94 -17.05
C ASP A 2 1.77 26.87 -18.26
N SER A 3 1.18 26.91 -19.44
CA SER A 3 1.92 26.90 -20.70
C SER A 3 2.78 28.14 -20.88
N GLU A 4 2.47 29.25 -20.21
CA GLU A 4 3.23 30.50 -20.32
C GLU A 4 4.23 30.66 -19.17
N THR A 5 3.78 30.56 -17.92
CA THR A 5 4.63 30.84 -16.75
C THR A 5 5.42 29.63 -16.24
N HIS A 6 5.09 28.41 -16.70
CA HIS A 6 5.57 27.14 -16.13
C HIS A 6 5.26 26.97 -14.63
N ASP A 7 4.42 27.84 -14.07
CA ASP A 7 3.99 27.74 -12.70
C ASP A 7 2.92 26.63 -12.55
N PRO A 8 2.89 25.91 -11.42
CA PRO A 8 1.83 24.96 -11.16
C PRO A 8 0.48 25.70 -11.04
N ILE A 9 -0.38 25.55 -12.07
CA ILE A 9 -1.73 26.14 -12.10
C ILE A 9 -2.66 25.52 -11.04
N ASP A 10 -2.46 24.23 -10.75
CA ASP A 10 -3.40 23.45 -9.95
C ASP A 10 -2.68 22.31 -9.22
N LEU A 11 -3.12 22.04 -7.99
CA LEU A 11 -2.66 20.97 -7.11
C LEU A 11 -3.79 19.94 -7.01
N GLN A 12 -3.76 18.91 -7.86
CA GLN A 12 -4.75 17.85 -7.82
C GLN A 12 -4.28 16.71 -6.92
N THR A 13 -5.14 16.33 -5.96
CA THR A 13 -4.93 15.13 -5.15
C THR A 13 -5.03 13.91 -6.07
N LYS A 14 -4.01 13.05 -6.06
CA LYS A 14 -4.04 11.80 -6.84
C LYS A 14 -5.00 10.83 -6.15
N GLU A 15 -6.22 10.71 -6.68
CA GLU A 15 -7.19 9.74 -6.21
C GLU A 15 -6.69 8.31 -6.46
N LEU A 16 -6.61 7.51 -5.40
CA LEU A 16 -6.27 6.09 -5.51
C LEU A 16 -7.45 5.32 -6.08
N LYS A 17 -7.29 4.81 -7.29
CA LYS A 17 -8.31 3.99 -7.96
C LYS A 17 -8.18 2.53 -7.58
N GLU A 18 -9.22 1.76 -7.86
CA GLU A 18 -9.21 0.31 -7.68
C GLU A 18 -8.09 -0.35 -8.49
N THR A 19 -7.79 0.18 -9.68
CA THR A 19 -6.64 -0.25 -10.50
C THR A 19 -5.29 -0.02 -9.83
N ASN A 20 -5.12 1.04 -9.03
CA ASN A 20 -3.90 1.23 -8.22
C ASN A 20 -3.77 0.12 -7.18
N SER A 21 -4.87 -0.15 -6.46
CA SER A 21 -4.91 -1.21 -5.47
C SER A 21 -4.66 -2.59 -6.10
N MET A 22 -5.17 -2.84 -7.30
CA MET A 22 -4.95 -4.10 -8.02
C MET A 22 -3.46 -4.33 -8.30
N VAL A 23 -2.78 -3.33 -8.85
CA VAL A 23 -1.34 -3.44 -9.14
C VAL A 23 -0.54 -3.61 -7.85
N GLU A 24 -0.88 -2.88 -6.79
CA GLU A 24 -0.24 -3.00 -5.48
C GLU A 24 -0.27 -4.45 -4.96
N GLU A 25 -1.43 -5.10 -4.96
CA GLU A 25 -1.54 -6.46 -4.41
C GLU A 25 -0.71 -7.49 -5.19
N PHE A 26 -0.68 -7.41 -6.53
CA PHE A 26 0.17 -8.31 -7.33
C PHE A 26 1.65 -8.01 -7.17
N MET A 27 2.03 -6.74 -6.99
CA MET A 27 3.42 -6.38 -6.69
C MET A 27 3.85 -6.93 -5.33
N LEU A 28 3.01 -6.79 -4.31
CA LEU A 28 3.25 -7.37 -2.99
C LEU A 28 3.38 -8.89 -3.06
N LEU A 29 2.48 -9.57 -3.78
CA LEU A 29 2.53 -11.02 -3.95
C LEU A 29 3.82 -11.49 -4.63
N ALA A 30 4.27 -10.80 -5.69
CA ALA A 30 5.55 -11.06 -6.37
C ALA A 30 6.73 -10.90 -5.43
N ASN A 31 6.76 -9.79 -4.68
CA ASN A 31 7.80 -9.50 -3.73
C ASN A 31 7.89 -10.55 -2.61
N ILE A 32 6.75 -10.98 -2.07
CA ILE A 32 6.71 -12.05 -1.04
C ILE A 32 7.15 -13.39 -1.63
N SER A 33 6.62 -13.78 -2.79
CA SER A 33 6.97 -15.06 -3.45
C SER A 33 8.47 -15.14 -3.76
N VAL A 34 9.06 -14.04 -4.21
CA VAL A 34 10.51 -13.96 -4.46
C VAL A 34 11.29 -14.02 -3.15
N ALA A 35 10.84 -13.32 -2.10
CA ALA A 35 11.50 -13.34 -0.80
C ALA A 35 11.58 -14.77 -0.21
N GLU A 36 10.47 -15.52 -0.26
CA GLU A 36 10.42 -16.92 0.14
C GLU A 36 11.40 -17.76 -0.68
N ARG A 37 11.42 -17.60 -2.00
CA ARG A 37 12.28 -18.38 -2.88
C ARG A 37 13.77 -18.10 -2.66
N ILE A 38 14.17 -16.84 -2.48
CA ILE A 38 15.59 -16.51 -2.33
C ILE A 38 16.14 -16.94 -0.97
N VAL A 39 15.33 -16.95 0.09
CA VAL A 39 15.76 -17.47 1.41
C VAL A 39 15.84 -18.98 1.42
N ASP A 40 14.91 -19.66 0.77
CA ASP A 40 14.96 -21.11 0.59
C ASP A 40 16.26 -21.55 -0.13
N GLU A 41 16.67 -20.82 -1.17
CA GLU A 41 17.91 -21.11 -1.90
C GLU A 41 19.18 -20.61 -1.18
N PHE A 42 19.11 -19.43 -0.55
CA PHE A 42 20.25 -18.72 0.04
C PHE A 42 19.94 -18.26 1.48
N PRO A 43 19.81 -19.19 2.43
CA PRO A 43 19.29 -18.90 3.77
C PRO A 43 20.14 -17.89 4.56
N GLU A 44 21.44 -17.82 4.32
CA GLU A 44 22.35 -16.92 5.06
C GLU A 44 22.71 -15.63 4.30
N CYS A 45 22.36 -15.52 3.02
CA CYS A 45 22.80 -14.39 2.18
C CYS A 45 21.73 -13.76 1.28
N ALA A 46 20.45 -14.06 1.51
CA ALA A 46 19.35 -13.42 0.80
C ALA A 46 19.18 -11.95 1.23
N LEU A 47 19.02 -11.06 0.24
CA LEU A 47 18.67 -9.65 0.47
C LEU A 47 17.16 -9.52 0.71
N LEU A 48 16.81 -9.11 1.92
CA LEU A 48 15.44 -8.94 2.37
C LEU A 48 15.18 -7.50 2.82
N ARG A 49 13.91 -7.17 3.03
CA ARG A 49 13.48 -5.89 3.55
C ARG A 49 12.42 -6.10 4.63
N ARG A 50 12.68 -5.55 5.81
CA ARG A 50 11.74 -5.61 6.94
C ARG A 50 11.29 -4.24 7.38
N HIS A 51 10.22 -4.23 8.16
CA HIS A 51 9.75 -3.05 8.86
C HIS A 51 9.59 -3.42 10.34
N PRO A 52 10.49 -2.98 11.21
CA PRO A 52 10.41 -3.26 12.64
C PRO A 52 9.11 -2.71 13.25
N SER A 53 8.65 -3.35 14.33
CA SER A 53 7.57 -2.81 15.15
C SER A 53 8.02 -1.52 15.85
N PRO A 54 7.21 -0.46 15.87
CA PRO A 54 7.56 0.76 16.61
C PRO A 54 7.55 0.52 18.12
N PRO A 55 8.48 1.14 18.87
CA PRO A 55 8.44 1.08 20.33
C PRO A 55 7.19 1.81 20.85
N PRO A 56 6.60 1.37 22.00
CA PRO A 56 5.37 1.97 22.54
C PRO A 56 5.41 3.49 22.70
N SER A 57 6.57 4.05 23.09
CA SER A 57 6.77 5.49 23.25
C SER A 57 6.54 6.31 21.98
N ASN A 58 6.71 5.71 20.79
CA ASN A 58 6.44 6.41 19.53
C ASN A 58 4.95 6.76 19.39
N TYR A 59 4.06 6.02 20.06
CA TYR A 59 2.62 6.22 19.98
C TYR A 59 2.07 7.22 21.00
N ASP A 60 2.88 7.72 21.93
CA ASP A 60 2.41 8.59 23.04
C ASP A 60 1.64 9.81 22.53
N ILE A 61 2.14 10.45 21.47
CA ILE A 61 1.51 11.64 20.87
C ILE A 61 0.18 11.24 20.22
N LEU A 62 0.16 10.15 19.45
CA LEU A 62 -1.05 9.65 18.78
C LEU A 62 -2.14 9.30 19.79
N VAL A 63 -1.78 8.53 20.83
CA VAL A 63 -2.72 8.07 21.86
C VAL A 63 -3.27 9.26 22.65
N LYS A 64 -2.44 10.23 23.03
CA LYS A 64 -2.89 11.46 23.70
C LYS A 64 -3.82 12.29 22.81
N ALA A 65 -3.47 12.47 21.54
CA ALA A 65 -4.29 13.21 20.58
C ALA A 65 -5.66 12.54 20.38
N ALA A 66 -5.69 11.22 20.18
CA ALA A 66 -6.93 10.47 20.02
C ALA A 66 -7.82 10.55 21.29
N LYS A 67 -7.23 10.40 22.48
CA LYS A 67 -7.95 10.52 23.76
C LYS A 67 -8.59 11.90 23.93
N SER A 68 -7.96 12.98 23.49
CA SER A 68 -8.54 14.34 23.53
C SER A 68 -9.83 14.50 22.72
N LYS A 69 -10.07 13.60 21.77
CA LYS A 69 -11.28 13.52 20.94
C LYS A 69 -12.18 12.35 21.35
N ASN A 70 -11.96 11.77 22.52
CA ASN A 70 -12.67 10.58 23.03
C ASN A 70 -12.56 9.36 22.10
N ILE A 71 -11.43 9.22 21.39
CA ILE A 71 -11.13 8.08 20.53
C ILE A 71 -10.07 7.21 21.20
N GLU A 72 -10.34 5.92 21.28
CA GLU A 72 -9.39 4.93 21.78
C GLU A 72 -8.61 4.31 20.62
N ILE A 73 -7.28 4.45 20.65
CA ILE A 73 -6.36 3.84 19.70
C ILE A 73 -5.58 2.75 20.42
N GLN A 74 -5.64 1.54 19.86
CA GLN A 74 -4.93 0.36 20.37
C GLN A 74 -3.60 0.22 19.63
N VAL A 75 -2.51 -0.04 20.36
CA VAL A 75 -1.15 -0.04 19.80
C VAL A 75 -0.39 -1.34 20.08
N ASP A 76 -1.09 -2.37 20.57
CA ASP A 76 -0.50 -3.66 20.96
C ASP A 76 0.01 -4.47 19.75
N SER A 77 -0.57 -4.23 18.58
CA SER A 77 -0.18 -4.87 17.32
C SER A 77 -0.59 -4.03 16.11
N ALA A 78 -0.01 -4.31 14.95
CA ALA A 78 -0.42 -3.69 13.68
C ALA A 78 -1.94 -3.89 13.42
N LYS A 79 -2.47 -5.08 13.73
CA LYS A 79 -3.89 -5.38 13.59
C LYS A 79 -4.77 -4.54 14.52
N ALA A 80 -4.45 -4.49 15.81
CA ALA A 80 -5.21 -3.68 16.77
C ALA A 80 -5.17 -2.18 16.42
N LEU A 81 -4.02 -1.72 15.93
CA LEU A 81 -3.87 -0.36 15.43
C LEU A 81 -4.71 -0.10 14.17
N ALA A 82 -4.69 -1.00 13.19
CA ALA A 82 -5.52 -0.89 11.99
C ALA A 82 -7.01 -0.80 12.35
N GLU A 83 -7.49 -1.76 13.15
CA GLU A 83 -8.90 -1.85 13.51
C GLU A 83 -9.38 -0.67 14.36
N SER A 84 -8.55 -0.18 15.30
CA SER A 84 -8.90 1.00 16.09
C SER A 84 -8.89 2.30 15.27
N LEU A 85 -7.96 2.44 14.31
CA LEU A 85 -7.98 3.54 13.33
C LEU A 85 -9.19 3.47 12.41
N ASP A 86 -9.62 2.29 11.98
CA ASP A 86 -10.82 2.12 11.15
C ASP A 86 -12.09 2.51 11.93
N ARG A 87 -12.20 2.09 13.20
CA ARG A 87 -13.30 2.47 14.09
C ARG A 87 -13.32 3.96 14.47
N ALA A 88 -12.20 4.66 14.35
CA ALA A 88 -12.12 6.10 14.61
C ALA A 88 -12.89 6.96 13.60
N ALA A 89 -13.47 6.37 12.54
CA ALA A 89 -14.45 7.02 11.68
C ALA A 89 -15.80 7.15 12.40
N VAL A 90 -15.92 8.16 13.27
CA VAL A 90 -17.13 8.40 14.07
C VAL A 90 -18.16 9.23 13.27
N GLN A 91 -19.43 8.81 13.33
CA GLN A 91 -20.54 9.56 12.72
C GLN A 91 -20.65 10.95 13.35
N GLY A 92 -20.59 12.00 12.53
CA GLY A 92 -20.62 13.40 12.97
C GLY A 92 -19.25 14.00 13.33
N ALA A 93 -18.16 13.22 13.28
CA ALA A 93 -16.82 13.77 13.37
C ALA A 93 -16.41 14.44 12.05
N PRO A 94 -15.47 15.40 12.08
CA PRO A 94 -14.98 16.04 10.86
C PRO A 94 -14.40 15.00 9.87
N PRO A 95 -14.68 15.14 8.56
CA PRO A 95 -14.30 14.13 7.55
C PRO A 95 -12.79 13.89 7.47
N TYR A 96 -11.97 14.86 7.89
CA TYR A 96 -10.51 14.77 7.88
C TYR A 96 -9.91 14.10 9.12
N LEU A 97 -10.69 13.85 10.19
CA LEU A 97 -10.16 13.37 11.48
C LEU A 97 -9.47 12.00 11.34
N ASN A 98 -10.09 11.08 10.60
CA ASN A 98 -9.51 9.76 10.36
C ASN A 98 -8.17 9.87 9.59
N THR A 99 -8.13 10.73 8.58
CA THR A 99 -6.93 11.02 7.80
C THR A 99 -5.82 11.59 8.68
N LEU A 100 -6.15 12.53 9.60
CA LEU A 100 -5.20 13.06 10.57
C LEU A 100 -4.63 11.98 11.49
N LEU A 101 -5.48 11.10 12.04
CA LEU A 101 -5.03 10.01 12.89
C LEU A 101 -4.12 9.04 12.13
N ARG A 102 -4.42 8.74 10.85
CA ARG A 102 -3.57 7.92 9.99
C ARG A 102 -2.24 8.60 9.68
N ILE A 103 -2.21 9.92 9.45
CA ILE A 103 -0.96 10.69 9.27
C ILE A 103 -0.10 10.61 10.53
N LEU A 104 -0.71 10.80 11.71
CA LEU A 104 0.00 10.68 12.99
C LEU A 104 0.52 9.25 13.20
N ALA A 105 -0.29 8.23 12.88
CA ALA A 105 0.14 6.84 12.93
C ALA A 105 1.33 6.56 11.99
N THR A 106 1.35 7.14 10.79
CA THR A 106 2.52 7.06 9.89
C THR A 106 3.79 7.63 10.53
N ARG A 107 3.68 8.73 11.28
CA ARG A 107 4.82 9.34 11.98
C ARG A 107 5.32 8.52 13.17
N CYS A 108 4.51 7.61 13.69
CA CYS A 108 4.92 6.68 14.74
C CYS A 108 5.76 5.52 14.19
N MET A 109 5.69 5.23 12.88
CA MET A 109 6.34 4.07 12.28
C MET A 109 7.87 4.19 12.26
N MET A 110 8.54 3.04 12.38
CA MET A 110 9.97 2.93 12.14
C MET A 110 10.28 3.02 10.64
N GLN A 111 11.53 3.31 10.29
CA GLN A 111 11.96 3.17 8.90
C GLN A 111 12.08 1.69 8.53
N ALA A 112 11.59 1.33 7.35
CA ALA A 112 11.86 0.00 6.77
C ALA A 112 13.33 -0.10 6.34
N ILE A 113 13.95 -1.23 6.65
CA ILE A 113 15.39 -1.45 6.45
C ILE A 113 15.62 -2.68 5.56
N TYR A 114 16.66 -2.59 4.73
CA TYR A 114 17.20 -3.77 4.04
C TYR A 114 18.16 -4.51 4.95
N PHE A 115 18.20 -5.83 4.82
CA PHE A 115 19.09 -6.67 5.60
C PHE A 115 19.43 -7.95 4.85
N CYS A 116 20.49 -8.61 5.31
CA CYS A 116 20.92 -9.92 4.85
C CYS A 116 20.33 -10.99 5.77
N SER A 117 19.75 -12.06 5.23
CA SER A 117 19.04 -13.08 6.01
C SER A 117 19.87 -13.76 7.10
N GLY A 118 21.20 -13.90 6.91
CA GLY A 118 22.08 -14.47 7.94
C GLY A 118 22.40 -13.54 9.12
N MET A 119 22.02 -12.26 9.05
CA MET A 119 22.40 -11.24 10.05
C MET A 119 21.27 -10.83 10.99
N GLU A 120 20.02 -11.13 10.64
CA GLU A 120 18.84 -10.66 11.36
C GLU A 120 17.78 -11.77 11.39
N PRO A 121 17.48 -12.34 12.56
CA PRO A 121 16.50 -13.41 12.68
C PRO A 121 15.05 -12.92 12.51
N ASP A 122 14.77 -11.64 12.80
CA ASP A 122 13.43 -11.07 12.62
C ASP A 122 13.23 -10.58 11.18
N THR A 123 12.52 -11.37 10.37
CA THR A 123 12.21 -11.03 8.98
C THR A 123 10.87 -10.30 8.81
N HIS A 124 10.11 -10.11 9.90
CA HIS A 124 8.72 -9.66 9.83
C HIS A 124 8.61 -8.23 9.29
N HIS A 125 7.58 -7.98 8.48
CA HIS A 125 7.27 -6.67 7.96
C HIS A 125 5.99 -6.11 8.59
N TYR A 126 6.14 -5.34 9.67
CA TYR A 126 5.05 -4.84 10.52
C TYR A 126 3.89 -4.20 9.74
N VAL A 127 4.18 -3.22 8.88
CA VAL A 127 3.14 -2.47 8.14
C VAL A 127 2.38 -3.34 7.13
N LEU A 128 3.06 -4.32 6.52
CA LEU A 128 2.49 -5.17 5.48
C LEU A 128 1.85 -6.44 6.05
N ALA A 129 2.04 -6.70 7.35
CA ALA A 129 1.61 -7.91 8.04
C ALA A 129 2.03 -9.20 7.29
N THR A 130 3.29 -9.26 6.86
CA THR A 130 3.87 -10.45 6.22
C THR A 130 5.10 -10.93 6.99
N ALA A 131 5.33 -12.24 7.01
CA ALA A 131 6.46 -12.86 7.69
C ALA A 131 7.80 -12.54 7.00
N ILE A 132 7.79 -12.35 5.68
CA ILE A 132 8.99 -12.09 4.88
C ILE A 132 8.65 -11.17 3.70
N TYR A 133 9.61 -10.34 3.29
CA TYR A 133 9.45 -9.42 2.18
C TYR A 133 10.80 -9.04 1.56
N THR A 134 10.80 -8.74 0.26
CA THR A 134 11.94 -8.14 -0.45
C THR A 134 11.42 -7.20 -1.53
N HIS A 135 12.30 -6.49 -2.22
CA HIS A 135 11.94 -5.73 -3.41
C HIS A 135 12.42 -6.44 -4.67
N PHE A 136 11.46 -6.79 -5.51
CA PHE A 136 11.70 -7.42 -6.81
C PHE A 136 11.05 -6.62 -7.95
N THR A 137 9.86 -6.04 -7.73
CA THR A 137 8.97 -5.51 -8.79
C THR A 137 9.31 -4.11 -9.31
N SER A 138 10.58 -3.76 -9.48
CA SER A 138 10.97 -2.50 -10.14
C SER A 138 12.19 -2.61 -11.07
N PRO A 139 12.35 -3.70 -11.88
CA PRO A 139 13.44 -3.73 -12.84
C PRO A 139 13.09 -2.83 -14.04
N ILE A 140 13.95 -1.84 -14.28
CA ILE A 140 13.86 -0.99 -15.47
C ILE A 140 14.32 -1.85 -16.66
N ARG A 141 13.40 -2.18 -17.60
CA ARG A 141 13.57 -2.60 -19.03
C ARG A 141 12.82 -3.89 -19.45
N ARG A 142 12.67 -4.05 -20.77
CA ARG A 142 11.84 -5.06 -21.49
C ARG A 142 12.28 -6.53 -21.33
N LEU A 143 13.51 -6.78 -20.88
CA LEU A 143 13.98 -8.11 -20.48
C LEU A 143 13.70 -8.27 -18.99
N VAL A 144 12.89 -9.26 -18.63
CA VAL A 144 12.40 -9.38 -17.27
C VAL A 144 12.64 -10.77 -16.70
N PHE A 145 12.69 -10.81 -15.38
CA PHE A 145 12.48 -12.03 -14.64
C PHE A 145 11.00 -12.05 -14.22
N SER A 146 10.34 -13.18 -14.40
CA SER A 146 8.90 -13.33 -14.15
C SER A 146 8.66 -14.29 -13.00
N CYS A 147 7.74 -13.91 -12.12
CA CYS A 147 7.04 -14.82 -11.23
C CYS A 147 5.71 -15.19 -11.91
N ILE A 148 5.47 -16.47 -12.11
CA ILE A 148 4.27 -17.00 -12.77
C ILE A 148 3.56 -17.89 -11.77
N TRP A 149 2.32 -17.54 -11.45
CA TRP A 149 1.48 -18.30 -10.53
C TRP A 149 0.39 -19.07 -11.27
N GLU A 150 0.16 -20.29 -10.83
CA GLU A 150 -1.12 -20.97 -11.00
C GLU A 150 -1.95 -20.71 -9.75
N MET A 151 -3.18 -20.19 -9.91
CA MET A 151 -4.01 -19.75 -8.80
C MET A 151 -5.44 -20.28 -8.91
N THR A 152 -6.05 -20.59 -7.77
CA THR A 152 -7.48 -20.89 -7.69
C THR A 152 -8.32 -19.62 -7.83
N PRO A 153 -9.63 -19.70 -8.16
CA PRO A 153 -10.53 -18.54 -8.13
C PRO A 153 -10.62 -17.84 -6.76
N LYS A 154 -10.16 -18.50 -5.68
CA LYS A 154 -10.05 -17.92 -4.34
C LYS A 154 -8.70 -17.25 -4.10
N ALA A 155 -7.92 -16.96 -5.14
CA ALA A 155 -6.58 -16.38 -5.04
C ALA A 155 -5.63 -17.19 -4.14
N GLU A 156 -5.76 -18.52 -4.12
CA GLU A 156 -4.78 -19.41 -3.46
C GLU A 156 -3.76 -19.85 -4.51
N ILE A 157 -2.47 -19.80 -4.17
CA ILE A 157 -1.41 -20.23 -5.07
C ILE A 157 -1.32 -21.75 -5.05
N VAL A 158 -1.44 -22.36 -6.23
CA VAL A 158 -1.26 -23.80 -6.46
C VAL A 158 0.21 -24.09 -6.75
N SER A 159 0.83 -23.29 -7.61
CA SER A 159 2.25 -23.42 -7.96
C SER A 159 2.85 -22.07 -8.34
N THR A 160 4.16 -21.93 -8.11
CA THR A 160 4.93 -20.74 -8.47
C THR A 160 6.13 -21.15 -9.31
N ARG A 161 6.33 -20.47 -10.45
CA ARG A 161 7.49 -20.66 -11.32
C ARG A 161 8.21 -19.34 -11.57
N PHE A 162 9.53 -19.38 -11.48
CA PHE A 162 10.41 -18.25 -11.73
C PHE A 162 11.21 -18.47 -13.01
N THR A 163 11.22 -17.50 -13.93
CA THR A 163 11.95 -17.64 -15.20
C THR A 163 12.32 -16.29 -15.80
N LYS A 164 13.40 -16.27 -16.60
CA LYS A 164 13.64 -15.17 -17.54
C LYS A 164 12.56 -15.18 -18.63
N SER A 165 12.10 -14.00 -19.04
CA SER A 165 11.08 -13.85 -20.08
C SER A 165 11.18 -12.48 -20.77
N ILE A 166 10.31 -12.26 -21.77
CA ILE A 166 10.21 -11.00 -22.53
C ILE A 166 8.76 -10.52 -22.46
N ILE A 167 8.57 -9.22 -22.19
CA ILE A 167 7.24 -8.61 -22.20
C ILE A 167 6.74 -8.47 -23.64
N ASN A 168 5.61 -9.12 -23.95
CA ASN A 168 4.86 -8.92 -25.20
C ASN A 168 3.59 -8.10 -24.90
N SER A 169 3.74 -6.78 -24.87
CA SER A 169 2.64 -5.87 -24.49
C SER A 169 1.47 -5.94 -25.48
N LYS A 170 0.25 -6.12 -24.95
CA LYS A 170 -1.00 -6.10 -25.73
C LYS A 170 -1.75 -4.77 -25.63
N ALA A 171 -1.43 -3.95 -24.62
CA ALA A 171 -2.02 -2.65 -24.37
C ALA A 171 -1.10 -1.86 -23.43
N SER A 172 -1.11 -0.52 -23.58
CA SER A 172 -0.47 0.41 -22.65
C SER A 172 -1.57 1.30 -22.10
N LEU A 173 -1.83 1.21 -20.80
CA LEU A 173 -2.96 1.88 -20.14
C LEU A 173 -2.47 2.64 -18.92
N THR A 174 -3.01 3.84 -18.73
CA THR A 174 -2.99 4.53 -17.44
C THR A 174 -3.96 3.85 -16.48
N TYR A 175 -3.78 4.11 -15.17
CA TYR A 175 -4.70 3.62 -14.13
C TYR A 175 -6.15 4.07 -14.39
N ALA A 176 -6.34 5.28 -14.90
CA ALA A 176 -7.66 5.83 -15.20
C ALA A 176 -8.31 5.12 -16.40
N GLU A 177 -7.57 4.88 -17.48
CA GLU A 177 -8.08 4.15 -18.64
C GLU A 177 -8.43 2.71 -18.30
N ALA A 178 -7.57 2.03 -17.53
CA ALA A 178 -7.85 0.67 -17.06
C ALA A 178 -9.12 0.61 -16.19
N GLN A 179 -9.38 1.64 -15.37
CA GLN A 179 -10.59 1.72 -14.55
C GLN A 179 -11.83 1.87 -15.45
N LEU A 180 -11.81 2.81 -16.39
CA LEU A 180 -12.91 3.02 -17.34
C LEU A 180 -13.22 1.74 -18.14
N MET A 181 -12.19 1.00 -18.54
CA MET A 181 -12.36 -0.31 -19.20
C MET A 181 -13.06 -1.33 -18.29
N MET A 182 -12.66 -1.40 -17.02
CA MET A 182 -13.25 -2.32 -16.06
C MET A 182 -14.71 -1.99 -15.77
N ASP A 183 -15.05 -0.70 -15.66
CA ASP A 183 -16.37 -0.20 -15.30
C ASP A 183 -17.41 -0.37 -16.42
N ASP A 184 -16.98 -0.39 -17.70
CA ASP A 184 -17.88 -0.56 -18.84
C ASP A 184 -18.37 -2.02 -18.99
N ALA A 185 -19.49 -2.35 -18.35
CA ALA A 185 -20.10 -3.68 -18.37
C ALA A 185 -20.38 -4.24 -19.79
N GLY A 186 -20.51 -3.37 -20.82
CA GLY A 186 -20.72 -3.78 -22.20
C GLY A 186 -19.44 -4.28 -22.89
N ARG A 187 -18.27 -3.84 -22.41
CA ARG A 187 -16.97 -4.17 -23.00
C ARG A 187 -16.49 -5.58 -22.59
N LYS A 188 -16.21 -6.43 -23.58
CA LYS A 188 -15.83 -7.85 -23.39
C LYS A 188 -14.56 -8.26 -24.14
N ASP A 189 -13.73 -7.31 -24.53
CA ASP A 189 -12.45 -7.65 -25.17
C ASP A 189 -11.51 -8.42 -24.20
N PRO A 190 -10.50 -9.14 -24.73
CA PRO A 190 -9.62 -9.97 -23.90
C PRO A 190 -8.86 -9.18 -22.81
N VAL A 191 -8.48 -7.93 -23.08
CA VAL A 191 -7.77 -7.09 -22.11
C VAL A 191 -8.70 -6.73 -20.96
N THR A 192 -9.91 -6.26 -21.28
CA THR A 192 -10.92 -5.92 -20.26
C THR A 192 -11.29 -7.13 -19.39
N SER A 193 -11.47 -8.30 -20.00
CA SER A 193 -11.77 -9.54 -19.26
C SER A 193 -10.63 -9.93 -18.32
N SER A 194 -9.38 -9.77 -18.77
CA SER A 194 -8.19 -10.03 -17.95
C SER A 194 -8.07 -9.04 -16.78
N LEU A 195 -8.31 -7.74 -17.01
CA LEU A 195 -8.29 -6.72 -15.96
C LEU A 195 -9.33 -7.02 -14.87
N ARG A 196 -10.55 -7.40 -15.25
CA ARG A 196 -11.59 -7.79 -14.29
C ARG A 196 -11.23 -9.03 -13.48
N GLY A 197 -10.64 -10.03 -14.14
CA GLY A 197 -10.15 -11.25 -13.47
C GLY A 197 -9.01 -10.96 -12.49
N LEU A 198 -8.06 -10.11 -12.87
CA LEU A 198 -6.99 -9.66 -11.97
C LEU A 198 -7.56 -8.89 -10.78
N ASN A 199 -8.52 -7.99 -11.02
CA ASN A 199 -9.12 -7.18 -9.97
C ASN A 199 -9.91 -8.03 -8.95
N SER A 200 -10.64 -9.05 -9.40
CA SER A 200 -11.38 -9.93 -8.49
C SER A 200 -10.43 -10.68 -7.54
N LEU A 201 -9.29 -11.16 -8.05
CA LEU A 201 -8.25 -11.80 -7.25
C LEU A 201 -7.58 -10.80 -6.30
N ALA A 202 -7.26 -9.59 -6.78
CA ALA A 202 -6.63 -8.56 -5.97
C ALA A 202 -7.49 -8.15 -4.76
N LYS A 203 -8.82 -8.07 -4.93
CA LYS A 203 -9.74 -7.82 -3.80
C LYS A 203 -9.61 -8.87 -2.70
N ILE A 204 -9.53 -10.14 -3.08
CA ILE A 204 -9.38 -11.25 -2.14
C ILE A 204 -8.03 -11.16 -1.41
N LEU A 205 -6.95 -10.91 -2.16
CA LEU A 205 -5.60 -10.73 -1.60
C LEU A 205 -5.55 -9.56 -0.60
N LYS A 206 -6.08 -8.40 -0.99
CA LYS A 206 -6.18 -7.21 -0.13
C LYS A 206 -6.96 -7.50 1.14
N GLN A 207 -8.12 -8.14 1.02
CA GLN A 207 -8.97 -8.45 2.17
C GLN A 207 -8.23 -9.35 3.17
N ARG A 208 -7.53 -10.39 2.71
CA ARG A 208 -6.71 -11.25 3.56
C ARG A 208 -5.58 -10.47 4.23
N ARG A 209 -4.88 -9.63 3.48
CA ARG A 209 -3.79 -8.79 3.98
C ARG A 209 -4.26 -7.84 5.10
N ILE A 210 -5.41 -7.20 4.92
CA ILE A 210 -6.05 -6.36 5.95
C ILE A 210 -6.46 -7.20 7.16
N GLN A 211 -7.08 -8.37 6.96
CA GLN A 211 -7.47 -9.28 8.06
C GLN A 211 -6.27 -9.78 8.89
N ASN A 212 -5.11 -9.90 8.26
CA ASN A 212 -3.84 -10.26 8.90
C ASN A 212 -3.20 -9.07 9.65
N GLY A 213 -3.74 -7.85 9.51
CA GLY A 213 -3.32 -6.67 10.25
C GLY A 213 -2.47 -5.68 9.47
N ALA A 214 -2.48 -5.72 8.14
CA ALA A 214 -1.76 -4.73 7.36
C ALA A 214 -2.34 -3.32 7.58
N LEU A 215 -1.45 -2.36 7.80
CA LEU A 215 -1.83 -0.99 8.11
C LEU A 215 -2.12 -0.21 6.82
N THR A 216 -3.29 0.41 6.76
CA THR A 216 -3.61 1.42 5.74
C THR A 216 -3.28 2.79 6.31
N LEU A 217 -2.11 3.32 5.95
CA LEU A 217 -1.57 4.58 6.49
C LEU A 217 -1.67 5.70 5.44
N ALA A 218 -1.81 6.94 5.92
CA ALA A 218 -1.90 8.13 5.07
C ALA A 218 -0.54 8.82 4.95
N SER A 219 -0.27 9.46 3.81
CA SER A 219 0.98 10.19 3.60
C SER A 219 1.08 11.40 4.54
N PRO A 220 2.24 11.65 5.18
CA PRO A 220 2.44 12.81 6.04
C PRO A 220 2.53 14.14 5.28
N GLU A 221 2.51 14.13 3.94
CA GLU A 221 2.68 15.29 3.06
C GLU A 221 1.39 16.08 2.79
N VAL A 222 0.36 15.84 3.60
CA VAL A 222 -0.88 16.59 3.59
C VAL A 222 -0.69 17.94 4.30
N ARG A 223 -0.92 19.04 3.59
CA ARG A 223 -1.00 20.40 4.11
C ARG A 223 -2.46 20.79 4.34
N PHE A 224 -2.73 21.38 5.50
CA PHE A 224 -4.04 21.87 5.87
C PHE A 224 -4.09 23.38 5.68
N HIS A 225 -5.12 23.88 5.02
CA HIS A 225 -5.50 25.29 5.15
C HIS A 225 -6.35 25.43 6.41
N MET A 226 -5.86 26.17 7.41
CA MET A 226 -6.61 26.40 8.65
C MET A 226 -7.40 27.70 8.55
N ASP A 227 -8.60 27.68 9.11
CA ASP A 227 -9.42 28.86 9.33
C ASP A 227 -8.68 29.82 10.26
N SER A 228 -8.54 31.07 9.83
CA SER A 228 -7.78 32.08 10.56
C SER A 228 -8.43 32.49 11.88
N GLU A 229 -9.71 32.22 12.08
CA GLU A 229 -10.46 32.53 13.29
C GLU A 229 -10.60 31.30 14.20
N THR A 230 -11.04 30.16 13.67
CA THR A 230 -11.30 28.97 14.49
C THR A 230 -10.10 28.03 14.64
N HIS A 231 -9.06 28.19 13.80
CA HIS A 231 -7.94 27.27 13.66
C HIS A 231 -8.34 25.85 13.23
N ASP A 232 -9.57 25.67 12.74
CA ASP A 232 -10.02 24.40 12.19
C ASP A 232 -9.55 24.24 10.74
N PRO A 233 -9.13 23.04 10.29
CA PRO A 233 -8.77 22.83 8.91
C PRO A 233 -9.99 22.91 7.98
N ILE A 234 -9.92 23.82 7.00
CA ILE A 234 -10.92 24.08 5.95
C ILE A 234 -10.70 23.14 4.76
N ASP A 235 -9.44 22.89 4.37
CA ASP A 235 -9.13 22.12 3.15
C ASP A 235 -7.82 21.29 3.26
N LEU A 236 -7.75 20.20 2.50
CA LEU A 236 -6.73 19.15 2.55
C LEU A 236 -5.96 19.08 1.22
N GLN A 237 -4.73 19.59 1.18
CA GLN A 237 -3.87 19.55 -0.02
C GLN A 237 -2.70 18.58 0.15
N THR A 238 -2.59 17.55 -0.69
CA THR A 238 -1.38 16.69 -0.76
C THR A 238 -0.34 17.32 -1.67
N LYS A 239 0.91 17.41 -1.22
CA LYS A 239 2.04 17.85 -2.07
C LYS A 239 2.67 16.66 -2.79
N GLU A 240 2.93 16.74 -4.10
CA GLU A 240 3.77 15.73 -4.78
C GLU A 240 5.27 15.99 -4.52
N LEU A 241 6.01 14.90 -4.26
CA LEU A 241 7.47 14.86 -4.33
C LEU A 241 7.89 14.99 -5.80
N LYS A 242 8.74 16.00 -6.07
CA LYS A 242 9.41 16.19 -7.37
C LYS A 242 10.35 15.04 -7.69
#